data_AF-A0A9N8V320-F1
#
_entry.id   AF-A0A9N8V320-F1
#
_cell.length_a   1.000
_cell.length_b   1.000
_cell.length_c   1.000
_cell.angle_alpha   90.00
_cell.angle_beta   90.00
_cell.angle_gamma   90.00
#
_symmetry.space_group_name_H-M   'P 1'
#
loop_
_entity.id
_entity.type
_entity.pdbx_description
1 polymer ?
#
loop_
_entity_poly.entity_id
_entity_poly.type
_entity_poly.pdbx_seq_one_letter_code
_entity_poly.pdbx_strand_id
1 'polypeptide(L)'
;MSLNKVKEIVFLGTGTSSGVPSIICLTAPEQACKTCISTLNESGQVNVRRNTSLLIRVNNPDGRLRNILIDCGKTFYVSALKWFPHYKLRYIDALVLTHAHADAINGLDDLRAWTFNKAIQEYIPIYLSNDTKTALEQTFPYIMDNSLATGGGDLPSFQFRTIDSSTPFVVEGLEFIPLPVHHGVHFTSKEPFINLGFRFDNITYISDCNFIPEQTQEKIKGSKLFILDALSHKEHLSHFSVDQAVETTRVLCPKPKRTYLVGFSHKIEHYDLEREMKELQEKEPDLWCLTKFRSPKMSLGNVISVSDSNKELDGEEELFVQSLPVSELPIKHVNKPPSSGAEYLRMVRQEAVKIPYVFTASQPSLHNNQNKAAEWVKRGWEAGEVLKSDSLEIVKLLPRREWENLFINKFEKLRKALRLFISKNFNRFPPSSGIRLPKWHAEADWYKFCYGVDLPTKKREHLKKNVNEIGNLPSLSVISQLDQQTTLSLLSYHTKWLEITGITKEQSRWIFALFLRVDQLLTSDQMSILRELCRRCIEIRKSMRSKDDQNLPAANIFITIVTRYFGQKDLQ
;
A
#
# COMPACT_ATOMS: atom_id res chain seq x y z
N MET A 1 15.03 -26.23 -24.11
CA MET A 1 15.36 -25.12 -23.20
C MET A 1 15.05 -25.59 -21.78
N SER A 2 16.03 -25.55 -20.87
CA SER A 2 15.76 -25.77 -19.45
C SER A 2 14.64 -24.83 -19.02
N LEU A 3 13.55 -25.35 -18.44
CA LEU A 3 12.59 -24.48 -17.77
C LEU A 3 13.36 -23.67 -16.70
N ASN A 4 13.12 -22.36 -16.63
CA ASN A 4 13.64 -21.55 -15.54
C ASN A 4 13.18 -22.16 -14.21
N LYS A 5 14.11 -22.35 -13.28
CA LYS A 5 13.80 -22.90 -11.96
C LYS A 5 13.11 -21.84 -11.11
N VAL A 6 13.51 -20.58 -11.24
CA VAL A 6 12.85 -19.48 -10.56
C VAL A 6 11.51 -19.19 -11.24
N LYS A 7 10.44 -19.18 -10.46
CA LYS A 7 9.07 -18.87 -10.92
C LYS A 7 8.73 -17.40 -10.70
N GLU A 8 9.02 -16.91 -9.51
CA GLU A 8 8.74 -15.53 -9.12
C GLU A 8 9.79 -15.00 -8.13
N ILE A 9 9.96 -13.68 -8.12
CA ILE A 9 10.74 -12.98 -7.10
C ILE A 9 9.87 -11.92 -6.42
N VAL A 10 10.13 -11.63 -5.16
CA VAL A 10 9.43 -10.62 -4.37
C VAL A 10 10.44 -9.71 -3.68
N PHE A 11 10.38 -8.41 -3.96
CA PHE A 11 11.22 -7.42 -3.28
C PHE A 11 10.60 -7.11 -1.91
N LEU A 12 11.25 -7.59 -0.85
CA LEU A 12 10.80 -7.32 0.52
C LEU A 12 11.16 -5.89 0.94
N GLY A 13 12.29 -5.40 0.45
CA GLY A 13 12.69 -3.99 0.52
C GLY A 13 13.65 -3.60 -0.61
N THR A 14 13.81 -2.29 -0.80
CA THR A 14 14.59 -1.67 -1.89
C THR A 14 15.32 -0.40 -1.44
N GLY A 15 15.41 -0.18 -0.12
CA GLY A 15 15.97 1.01 0.50
C GLY A 15 17.32 0.74 1.14
N THR A 16 18.05 1.82 1.38
CA THR A 16 19.34 1.83 2.08
C THR A 16 19.25 1.31 3.51
N SER A 17 20.40 1.23 4.20
CA SER A 17 20.54 0.75 5.57
C SER A 17 19.63 1.47 6.57
N SER A 18 19.39 2.77 6.42
CA SER A 18 18.48 3.56 7.27
C SER A 18 17.01 3.44 6.90
N GLY A 19 16.69 2.82 5.75
CA GLY A 19 15.35 2.82 5.17
C GLY A 19 14.89 4.19 4.68
N VAL A 20 13.69 4.23 4.11
CA VAL A 20 12.99 5.46 3.73
C VAL A 20 11.56 5.38 4.29
N PRO A 21 11.08 6.38 5.04
CA PRO A 21 11.71 7.69 5.28
C PRO A 21 12.92 7.65 6.22
N SER A 22 13.82 8.61 6.06
CA SER A 22 14.91 8.85 7.02
C SER A 22 14.38 9.59 8.24
N ILE A 23 14.62 9.03 9.43
CA ILE A 23 14.19 9.63 10.71
C ILE A 23 14.80 11.01 10.91
N ILE A 24 16.10 11.16 10.67
CA ILE A 24 16.83 12.44 10.80
C ILE A 24 16.17 13.51 9.94
N CYS A 25 15.74 13.14 8.73
CA CYS A 25 15.11 14.06 7.81
C CYS A 25 13.68 14.41 8.22
N LEU A 26 12.88 13.43 8.68
CA LEU A 26 11.51 13.68 9.12
C LEU A 26 11.41 14.48 10.42
N THR A 27 12.38 14.31 11.33
CA THR A 27 12.41 15.01 12.61
C THR A 27 13.30 16.25 12.58
N ALA A 28 13.85 16.62 11.42
CA ALA A 28 14.63 17.84 11.29
C ALA A 28 13.77 19.06 11.70
N PRO A 29 14.34 20.04 12.42
CA PRO A 29 13.62 21.28 12.75
C PRO A 29 13.32 22.11 11.50
N GLU A 30 14.12 21.92 10.45
CA GLU A 30 13.92 22.50 9.12
C GLU A 30 12.97 21.64 8.26
N GLN A 31 12.68 22.09 7.04
CA GLN A 31 11.78 21.36 6.14
C GLN A 31 12.38 20.01 5.71
N ALA A 32 11.65 18.92 6.02
CA ALA A 32 11.98 17.58 5.54
C ALA A 32 11.97 17.49 4.00
N CYS A 33 12.76 16.58 3.43
CA CYS A 33 12.84 16.43 1.98
C CYS A 33 11.52 15.90 1.37
N LYS A 34 11.28 16.21 0.10
CA LYS A 34 10.06 15.78 -0.63
C LYS A 34 9.80 14.28 -0.53
N THR A 35 10.84 13.46 -0.64
CA THR A 35 10.74 12.00 -0.58
C THR A 35 10.24 11.55 0.79
N CYS A 36 10.87 12.02 1.87
CA CYS A 36 10.45 11.69 3.23
C CYS A 36 9.03 12.20 3.53
N ILE A 37 8.71 13.44 3.18
CA ILE A 37 7.36 14.00 3.39
C ILE A 37 6.31 13.19 2.63
N SER A 38 6.62 12.74 1.40
CA SER A 38 5.67 11.96 0.61
C SER A 38 5.23 10.66 1.31
N THR A 39 6.12 10.04 2.10
CA THR A 39 5.83 8.79 2.82
C THR A 39 4.70 8.89 3.86
N LEU A 40 4.38 10.12 4.30
CA LEU A 40 3.28 10.39 5.24
C LEU A 40 1.91 10.39 4.56
N ASN A 41 1.87 10.32 3.22
CA ASN A 41 0.66 10.32 2.42
C ASN A 41 0.49 8.99 1.67
N GLU A 42 -0.74 8.67 1.27
CA GLU A 42 -1.05 7.44 0.54
C GLU A 42 -0.35 7.39 -0.84
N SER A 43 -0.31 8.52 -1.56
CA SER A 43 0.34 8.62 -2.87
C SER A 43 1.87 8.41 -2.81
N GLY A 44 2.51 8.64 -1.67
CA GLY A 44 3.95 8.47 -1.48
C GLY A 44 4.34 7.15 -0.83
N GLN A 45 3.42 6.19 -0.67
CA GLN A 45 3.75 4.85 -0.15
C GLN A 45 4.82 4.12 -0.97
N VAL A 46 4.99 4.50 -2.24
CA VAL A 46 6.05 4.01 -3.13
C VAL A 46 7.46 4.41 -2.67
N ASN A 47 7.57 5.49 -1.88
CA ASN A 47 8.81 5.96 -1.28
C ASN A 47 9.05 5.36 0.12
N VAL A 48 8.12 4.55 0.67
CA VAL A 48 8.38 3.78 1.89
C VAL A 48 9.22 2.56 1.52
N ARG A 49 10.52 2.62 1.76
CA ARG A 49 11.49 1.60 1.35
C ARG A 49 12.14 0.97 2.58
N ARG A 50 11.94 -0.34 2.73
CA ARG A 50 12.59 -1.18 3.75
C ARG A 50 13.99 -1.58 3.26
N ASN A 51 14.83 -2.11 4.16
CA ASN A 51 16.16 -2.59 3.80
C ASN A 51 16.10 -3.59 2.65
N THR A 52 17.05 -3.49 1.73
CA THR A 52 17.13 -4.34 0.55
C THR A 52 17.10 -5.81 0.93
N SER A 53 16.17 -6.56 0.34
CA SER A 53 16.00 -8.00 0.58
C SER A 53 15.11 -8.58 -0.52
N LEU A 54 15.41 -9.80 -0.94
CA LEU A 54 14.75 -10.48 -2.05
C LEU A 54 14.25 -11.86 -1.62
N LEU A 55 12.99 -12.16 -1.88
CA LEU A 55 12.46 -13.52 -1.77
C LEU A 55 12.35 -14.16 -3.15
N ILE A 56 13.06 -15.26 -3.35
CA ILE A 56 13.05 -16.05 -4.59
C ILE A 56 12.12 -17.23 -4.38
N ARG A 57 11.21 -17.45 -5.32
CA ARG A 57 10.36 -18.64 -5.32
C ARG A 57 10.69 -19.56 -6.47
N VAL A 58 11.15 -20.75 -6.12
CA VAL A 58 11.72 -21.73 -7.06
C VAL A 58 10.86 -22.98 -7.12
N ASN A 59 10.70 -23.53 -8.32
CA ASN A 59 10.11 -24.85 -8.53
C ASN A 59 11.04 -25.92 -7.94
N ASN A 60 10.47 -26.85 -7.18
CA ASN A 60 11.17 -27.98 -6.62
C ASN A 60 10.57 -29.28 -7.18
N PRO A 61 11.36 -30.36 -7.38
CA PRO A 61 10.87 -31.63 -7.91
C PRO A 61 9.69 -32.25 -7.14
N ASP A 62 9.54 -31.94 -5.86
CA ASP A 62 8.42 -32.42 -5.04
C ASP A 62 7.08 -31.68 -5.27
N GLY A 63 7.06 -30.70 -6.17
CA GLY A 63 5.88 -29.92 -6.53
C GLY A 63 5.56 -28.72 -5.63
N ARG A 64 6.23 -28.57 -4.47
CA ARG A 64 6.03 -27.40 -3.59
C ARG A 64 7.04 -26.30 -3.94
N LEU A 65 6.52 -25.10 -4.22
CA LEU A 65 7.37 -23.91 -4.39
C LEU A 65 8.16 -23.61 -3.12
N ARG A 66 9.47 -23.43 -3.28
CA ARG A 66 10.39 -23.11 -2.20
C ARG A 66 10.65 -21.62 -2.15
N ASN A 67 10.69 -21.07 -0.94
CA ASN A 67 10.90 -19.66 -0.66
C ASN A 67 12.32 -19.47 -0.11
N ILE A 68 13.24 -18.98 -0.95
CA ILE A 68 14.62 -18.68 -0.58
C ILE A 68 14.74 -17.18 -0.35
N LEU A 69 15.12 -16.76 0.85
CA LEU A 69 15.32 -15.37 1.23
C LEU A 69 16.78 -14.98 0.97
N ILE A 70 17.03 -13.81 0.39
CA ILE A 70 18.33 -13.13 0.39
C ILE A 70 18.22 -11.94 1.34
N ASP A 71 19.10 -11.96 2.34
CA ASP A 71 19.19 -11.00 3.44
C ASP A 71 17.94 -10.89 4.34
N CYS A 72 18.19 -10.70 5.63
CA CYS A 72 17.19 -10.61 6.68
C CYS A 72 17.52 -9.41 7.59
N GLY A 73 17.39 -8.20 7.04
CA GLY A 73 17.70 -6.95 7.73
C GLY A 73 16.74 -6.56 8.85
N LYS A 74 17.06 -5.50 9.60
CA LYS A 74 16.23 -4.96 10.71
C LYS A 74 14.79 -4.57 10.35
N THR A 75 14.45 -4.45 9.08
CA THR A 75 13.07 -4.18 8.62
C THR A 75 12.33 -5.43 8.16
N PHE A 76 12.94 -6.62 8.30
CA PHE A 76 12.37 -7.91 7.90
C PHE A 76 11.02 -8.17 8.56
N TYR A 77 10.87 -7.94 9.86
CA TYR A 77 9.59 -8.13 10.55
C TYR A 77 8.43 -7.39 9.87
N VAL A 78 8.64 -6.10 9.55
CA VAL A 78 7.64 -5.27 8.88
C VAL A 78 7.41 -5.73 7.44
N SER A 79 8.46 -6.15 6.74
CA SER A 79 8.35 -6.76 5.40
C SER A 79 7.51 -8.03 5.46
N ALA A 80 7.76 -8.89 6.44
CA ALA A 80 7.11 -10.18 6.59
C ALA A 80 5.62 -10.01 6.92
N LEU A 81 5.29 -9.16 7.90
CA LEU A 81 3.90 -8.82 8.23
C LEU A 81 3.11 -8.28 7.03
N LYS A 82 3.76 -7.50 6.16
CA LYS A 82 3.10 -6.93 4.99
C LYS A 82 2.97 -7.94 3.85
N TRP A 83 4.05 -8.62 3.49
CA TRP A 83 4.12 -9.38 2.24
C TRP A 83 3.76 -10.85 2.39
N PHE A 84 4.04 -11.48 3.53
CA PHE A 84 3.78 -12.91 3.69
C PHE A 84 2.28 -13.22 3.70
N PRO A 85 1.43 -12.52 4.48
CA PRO A 85 -0.02 -12.71 4.41
C PRO A 85 -0.57 -12.35 3.02
N HIS A 86 -0.10 -11.25 2.43
CA HIS A 86 -0.57 -10.74 1.15
C HIS A 86 -0.32 -11.73 -0.01
N TYR A 87 0.86 -12.36 -0.03
CA TYR A 87 1.23 -13.36 -1.04
C TYR A 87 0.99 -14.81 -0.61
N LYS A 88 0.32 -15.03 0.53
CA LYS A 88 0.05 -16.35 1.11
C LYS A 88 1.34 -17.19 1.28
N LEU A 89 2.41 -16.54 1.71
CA LEU A 89 3.69 -17.16 2.01
C LEU A 89 3.67 -17.63 3.46
N ARG A 90 4.07 -18.89 3.67
CA ARG A 90 4.09 -19.50 5.01
C ARG A 90 5.49 -19.92 5.44
N TYR A 91 6.27 -20.54 4.57
CA TYR A 91 7.59 -21.12 4.88
C TYR A 91 8.74 -20.24 4.40
N ILE A 92 9.91 -20.37 5.04
CA ILE A 92 11.19 -19.84 4.57
C ILE A 92 12.14 -21.04 4.48
N ASP A 93 12.35 -21.54 3.27
CA ASP A 93 13.05 -22.81 3.05
C ASP A 93 14.57 -22.66 3.16
N ALA A 94 15.08 -21.46 2.91
CA ALA A 94 16.47 -21.10 3.16
C ALA A 94 16.63 -19.59 3.26
N LEU A 95 17.68 -19.16 3.97
CA LEU A 95 18.20 -17.80 3.95
C LEU A 95 19.62 -17.82 3.38
N VAL A 96 19.93 -16.90 2.49
CA VAL A 96 21.28 -16.63 1.97
C VAL A 96 21.66 -15.22 2.39
N LEU A 97 22.81 -15.05 3.04
CA LEU A 97 23.30 -13.75 3.48
C LEU A 97 24.39 -13.24 2.54
N THR A 98 24.28 -11.96 2.17
CA THR A 98 25.25 -11.27 1.32
C THR A 98 26.48 -10.83 2.12
N HIS A 99 26.26 -10.22 3.29
CA HIS A 99 27.30 -9.73 4.20
C HIS A 99 26.74 -9.49 5.62
N ALA A 100 27.58 -8.97 6.53
CA ALA A 100 27.28 -8.85 7.96
C ALA A 100 26.88 -7.44 8.46
N HIS A 101 26.42 -6.53 7.60
CA HIS A 101 25.88 -5.25 8.10
C HIS A 101 24.47 -5.41 8.67
N ALA A 102 24.12 -4.53 9.60
CA ALA A 102 22.87 -4.58 10.36
C ALA A 102 21.61 -4.63 9.49
N ASP A 103 21.62 -3.95 8.35
CA ASP A 103 20.54 -3.95 7.37
C ASP A 103 20.45 -5.22 6.51
N ALA A 104 21.42 -6.13 6.60
CA ALA A 104 21.36 -7.47 6.03
C ALA A 104 21.07 -8.57 7.09
N ILE A 105 21.44 -8.39 8.37
CA ILE A 105 21.36 -9.47 9.38
C ILE A 105 20.49 -9.19 10.62
N ASN A 106 20.15 -7.94 10.96
CA ASN A 106 19.52 -7.67 12.27
C ASN A 106 18.06 -8.12 12.39
N GLY A 107 17.43 -8.62 11.33
CA GLY A 107 16.13 -9.27 11.37
C GLY A 107 16.20 -10.76 11.70
N LEU A 108 17.39 -11.34 11.89
CA LEU A 108 17.56 -12.74 12.27
C LEU A 108 16.85 -13.09 13.59
N ASP A 109 16.79 -12.14 14.52
CA ASP A 109 16.01 -12.32 15.75
C ASP A 109 14.53 -12.50 15.43
N ASP A 110 13.94 -11.66 14.57
CA ASP A 110 12.54 -11.79 14.14
C ASP A 110 12.28 -13.09 13.33
N LEU A 111 13.28 -13.57 12.60
CA LEU A 111 13.20 -14.81 11.81
C LEU A 111 12.92 -16.04 12.68
N ARG A 112 13.28 -16.02 13.98
CA ARG A 112 13.04 -17.12 14.92
C ARG A 112 11.55 -17.51 15.02
N ALA A 113 10.65 -16.58 14.71
CA ALA A 113 9.20 -16.82 14.70
C ALA A 113 8.77 -17.96 13.77
N TRP A 114 9.57 -18.29 12.74
CA TRP A 114 9.31 -19.42 11.84
C TRP A 114 9.66 -20.78 12.44
N THR A 115 10.63 -20.83 13.34
CA THR A 115 11.07 -22.09 13.98
C THR A 115 10.47 -22.28 15.36
N PHE A 116 9.78 -21.26 15.86
CA PHE A 116 9.27 -21.25 17.21
C PHE A 116 8.29 -22.40 17.46
N ASN A 117 8.58 -23.22 18.47
CA ASN A 117 7.84 -24.45 18.81
C ASN A 117 7.58 -25.39 17.62
N LYS A 118 8.40 -25.29 16.56
CA LYS A 118 8.18 -26.00 15.28
C LYS A 118 6.79 -25.75 14.67
N ALA A 119 6.16 -24.62 14.98
CA ALA A 119 4.78 -24.32 14.59
C ALA A 119 4.62 -24.05 13.08
N ILE A 120 5.68 -23.54 12.44
CA ILE A 120 5.72 -23.36 10.97
C ILE A 120 6.66 -24.39 10.37
N GLN A 121 7.91 -24.43 10.84
CA GLN A 121 8.94 -25.35 10.36
C GLN A 121 9.92 -25.72 11.46
N GLU A 122 10.64 -26.82 11.27
CA GLU A 122 11.57 -27.33 12.27
C GLU A 122 12.85 -26.51 12.38
N TYR A 123 13.43 -26.13 11.23
CA TYR A 123 14.64 -25.33 11.16
C TYR A 123 14.67 -24.47 9.89
N ILE A 124 15.58 -23.49 9.84
CA ILE A 124 15.91 -22.72 8.63
C ILE A 124 17.41 -22.89 8.32
N PRO A 125 17.78 -23.45 7.15
CA PRO A 125 19.15 -23.37 6.64
C PRO A 125 19.56 -21.93 6.36
N ILE A 126 20.71 -21.51 6.87
CA ILE A 126 21.30 -20.19 6.61
C ILE A 126 22.64 -20.38 5.91
N TYR A 127 22.76 -19.86 4.71
CA TYR A 127 23.97 -19.90 3.88
C TYR A 127 24.70 -18.56 3.97
N LEU A 128 25.99 -18.61 4.30
CA LEU A 128 26.79 -17.41 4.56
C LEU A 128 28.29 -17.67 4.39
N SER A 129 29.07 -16.63 4.09
CA SER A 129 30.54 -16.75 4.06
C SER A 129 31.13 -16.95 5.46
N ASN A 130 32.39 -17.40 5.52
CA ASN A 130 33.09 -17.56 6.80
C ASN A 130 33.25 -16.22 7.55
N ASP A 131 33.51 -15.13 6.83
CA ASP A 131 33.63 -13.79 7.40
C ASP A 131 32.30 -13.33 8.00
N THR A 132 31.19 -13.56 7.27
CA THR A 132 29.84 -13.24 7.77
C THR A 132 29.50 -14.07 9.00
N LYS A 133 29.88 -15.35 9.01
CA LYS A 133 29.68 -16.23 10.17
C LYS A 133 30.44 -15.73 11.39
N THR A 134 31.71 -15.35 11.22
CA THR A 134 32.55 -14.81 12.30
C THR A 134 31.96 -13.54 12.90
N ALA A 135 31.42 -12.64 12.05
CA ALA A 135 30.73 -11.44 12.51
C ALA A 135 29.42 -11.76 13.25
N LEU A 136 28.67 -12.78 12.82
CA LEU A 136 27.45 -13.22 13.52
C LEU A 136 27.74 -13.84 14.89
N GLU A 137 28.83 -14.60 15.04
CA GLU A 137 29.24 -15.17 16.34
C GLU A 137 29.49 -14.07 17.39
N GLN A 138 29.97 -12.90 16.95
CA GLN A 138 30.16 -11.74 17.82
C GLN A 138 28.85 -10.96 18.05
N THR A 139 28.01 -10.84 17.02
CA THR A 139 26.81 -9.98 17.05
C THR A 139 25.62 -10.66 17.72
N PHE A 140 25.41 -11.95 17.45
CA PHE A 140 24.30 -12.75 17.97
C PHE A 140 24.78 -14.09 18.56
N PRO A 141 25.56 -14.08 19.65
CA PRO A 141 26.11 -15.31 20.22
C PRO A 141 25.04 -16.38 20.51
N TYR A 142 23.88 -15.98 21.04
CA TYR A 142 22.79 -16.90 21.37
C TYR A 142 22.02 -17.45 20.16
N ILE A 143 22.09 -16.79 18.99
CA ILE A 143 21.49 -17.29 17.74
C ILE A 143 22.43 -18.33 17.10
N MET A 144 23.74 -18.13 17.26
CA MET A 144 24.78 -19.04 16.75
C MET A 144 24.92 -20.28 17.63
N ASP A 145 24.86 -20.10 18.96
CA ASP A 145 24.94 -21.17 19.95
C ASP A 145 23.86 -20.99 21.02
N ASN A 146 22.83 -21.84 20.94
CA ASN A 146 21.71 -21.86 21.87
C ASN A 146 22.13 -22.13 23.33
N SER A 147 23.33 -22.67 23.59
CA SER A 147 23.85 -22.87 24.95
C SER A 147 24.23 -21.56 25.65
N LEU A 148 24.45 -20.48 24.88
CA LEU A 148 24.76 -19.14 25.38
C LEU A 148 23.49 -18.34 25.75
N ALA A 149 22.31 -18.94 25.64
CA ALA A 149 21.06 -18.32 26.05
C ALA A 149 20.95 -18.20 27.58
N THR A 150 20.46 -17.06 28.06
CA THR A 150 20.41 -16.73 29.50
C THR A 150 19.06 -17.03 30.18
N GLY A 151 18.09 -17.64 29.48
CA GLY A 151 16.76 -17.93 30.02
C GLY A 151 15.92 -18.88 29.16
N GLY A 152 14.68 -19.16 29.60
CA GLY A 152 13.73 -20.06 28.92
C GLY A 152 12.99 -19.44 27.73
N GLY A 153 13.61 -18.52 27.03
CA GLY A 153 13.03 -17.83 25.88
C GLY A 153 12.97 -18.70 24.62
N ASP A 154 12.24 -18.19 23.64
CA ASP A 154 11.96 -18.84 22.37
C ASP A 154 13.18 -18.81 21.44
N LEU A 155 14.04 -19.83 21.50
CA LEU A 155 15.29 -19.87 20.73
C LEU A 155 15.06 -20.22 19.24
N PRO A 156 15.85 -19.64 18.33
CA PRO A 156 15.82 -20.03 16.93
C PRO A 156 16.34 -21.46 16.71
N SER A 157 15.88 -22.10 15.63
CA SER A 157 16.48 -23.33 15.13
C SER A 157 17.06 -23.10 13.74
N PHE A 158 18.29 -22.60 13.69
CA PHE A 158 18.99 -22.30 12.44
C PHE A 158 20.10 -23.31 12.16
N GLN A 159 20.28 -23.66 10.90
CA GLN A 159 21.37 -24.52 10.44
C GLN A 159 22.33 -23.71 9.56
N PHE A 160 23.44 -23.26 10.16
CA PHE A 160 24.44 -22.48 9.45
C PHE A 160 25.27 -23.35 8.50
N ARG A 161 25.35 -22.95 7.24
CA ARG A 161 26.09 -23.60 6.16
C ARG A 161 27.06 -22.61 5.55
N THR A 162 28.35 -22.80 5.81
CA THR A 162 29.39 -21.94 5.24
C THR A 162 29.46 -22.16 3.73
N ILE A 163 29.48 -21.08 2.96
CA ILE A 163 29.71 -21.10 1.52
C ILE A 163 31.08 -20.50 1.19
N ASP A 164 31.68 -21.00 0.11
CA ASP A 164 32.89 -20.41 -0.46
C ASP A 164 32.50 -19.25 -1.40
N SER A 165 33.22 -18.12 -1.30
CA SER A 165 32.93 -16.90 -2.05
C SER A 165 33.24 -17.01 -3.55
N SER A 166 33.81 -18.12 -4.02
CA SER A 166 34.20 -18.32 -5.42
C SER A 166 33.49 -19.50 -6.09
N THR A 167 32.94 -20.42 -5.30
CA THR A 167 32.41 -21.71 -5.75
C THR A 167 30.87 -21.72 -5.76
N PRO A 168 30.23 -22.17 -6.85
CA PRO A 168 28.78 -22.35 -6.89
C PRO A 168 28.28 -23.33 -5.83
N PHE A 169 27.07 -23.08 -5.32
CA PHE A 169 26.40 -23.94 -4.35
C PHE A 169 24.91 -24.07 -4.66
N VAL A 170 24.26 -25.10 -4.12
CA VAL A 170 22.84 -25.38 -4.40
C VAL A 170 21.99 -25.17 -3.16
N VAL A 171 20.89 -24.43 -3.33
CA VAL A 171 19.87 -24.17 -2.32
C VAL A 171 18.52 -24.58 -2.87
N GLU A 172 17.86 -25.57 -2.25
CA GLU A 172 16.54 -26.05 -2.65
C GLU A 172 16.41 -26.38 -4.15
N GLY A 173 17.50 -26.88 -4.76
CA GLY A 173 17.58 -27.24 -6.17
C GLY A 173 17.93 -26.08 -7.12
N LEU A 174 18.09 -24.85 -6.62
CA LEU A 174 18.57 -23.69 -7.37
C LEU A 174 20.07 -23.52 -7.15
N GLU A 175 20.84 -23.42 -8.23
CA GLU A 175 22.27 -23.12 -8.17
C GLU A 175 22.49 -21.61 -8.01
N PHE A 176 23.32 -21.26 -7.04
CA PHE A 176 23.80 -19.92 -6.76
C PHE A 176 25.29 -19.84 -7.10
N ILE A 177 25.66 -18.88 -7.92
CA ILE A 177 27.04 -18.53 -8.26
C ILE A 177 27.39 -17.27 -7.47
N PRO A 178 28.30 -17.34 -6.49
CA PRO A 178 28.76 -16.16 -5.76
C PRO A 178 29.46 -15.15 -6.67
N LEU A 179 29.19 -13.87 -6.41
CA LEU A 179 29.73 -12.71 -7.11
C LEU A 179 30.38 -11.75 -6.11
N PRO A 180 31.67 -11.94 -5.75
CA PRO A 180 32.37 -11.01 -4.87
C PRO A 180 32.42 -9.61 -5.49
N VAL A 181 31.99 -8.62 -4.71
CA VAL A 181 32.00 -7.19 -5.08
C VAL A 181 32.54 -6.35 -3.93
N HIS A 182 32.94 -5.13 -4.21
CA HIS A 182 33.37 -4.20 -3.17
C HIS A 182 32.16 -3.41 -2.65
N HIS A 183 32.13 -3.24 -1.33
CA HIS A 183 31.14 -2.46 -0.61
C HIS A 183 31.83 -1.49 0.36
N GLY A 184 32.60 -0.57 -0.21
CA GLY A 184 33.45 0.37 0.51
C GLY A 184 34.79 -0.23 0.91
N VAL A 185 35.42 0.37 1.93
CA VAL A 185 36.73 -0.04 2.42
C VAL A 185 36.75 -0.06 3.95
N HIS A 186 37.54 -0.95 4.52
CA HIS A 186 37.87 -0.90 5.94
C HIS A 186 38.65 0.39 6.22
N PHE A 187 38.18 1.22 7.17
CA PHE A 187 38.82 2.50 7.44
C PHE A 187 40.26 2.37 7.95
N THR A 188 40.59 1.26 8.61
CA THR A 188 41.90 0.94 9.19
C THR A 188 42.86 0.38 8.13
N SER A 189 42.53 -0.73 7.47
CA SER A 189 43.42 -1.38 6.50
C SER A 189 43.37 -0.76 5.09
N LYS A 190 42.33 0.03 4.79
CA LYS A 190 41.99 0.54 3.44
C LYS A 190 41.69 -0.54 2.40
N GLU A 191 41.63 -1.81 2.81
CA GLU A 191 41.24 -2.90 1.93
C GLU A 191 39.74 -2.86 1.65
N PRO A 192 39.31 -3.31 0.45
CA PRO A 192 37.89 -3.39 0.13
C PRO A 192 37.14 -4.27 1.12
N PHE A 193 35.98 -3.78 1.59
CA PHE A 193 35.04 -4.64 2.30
C PHE A 193 34.28 -5.46 1.25
N ILE A 194 34.35 -6.79 1.36
CA ILE A 194 33.77 -7.69 0.36
C ILE A 194 32.31 -8.00 0.72
N ASN A 195 31.43 -7.73 -0.24
CA ASN A 195 30.04 -8.17 -0.23
C ASN A 195 29.84 -9.26 -1.30
N LEU A 196 28.88 -10.16 -1.09
CA LEU A 196 28.50 -11.18 -2.07
C LEU A 196 27.20 -10.80 -2.77
N GLY A 197 27.30 -10.56 -4.08
CA GLY A 197 26.16 -10.75 -4.96
C GLY A 197 25.99 -12.22 -5.34
N PHE A 198 24.90 -12.52 -6.04
CA PHE A 198 24.63 -13.87 -6.52
C PHE A 198 24.04 -13.85 -7.93
N ARG A 199 24.51 -14.78 -8.77
CA ARG A 199 23.82 -15.17 -10.00
C ARG A 199 23.13 -16.51 -9.79
N PHE A 200 21.88 -16.59 -10.22
CA PHE A 200 21.09 -17.82 -10.17
C PHE A 200 20.13 -17.81 -11.35
N ASP A 201 19.96 -18.96 -12.01
CA ASP A 201 19.18 -19.04 -13.25
C ASP A 201 19.68 -17.97 -14.27
N ASN A 202 18.78 -17.12 -14.78
CA ASN A 202 19.10 -16.01 -15.67
C ASN A 202 19.10 -14.64 -14.94
N ILE A 203 19.27 -14.63 -13.62
CA ILE A 203 19.18 -13.44 -12.77
C ILE A 203 20.51 -13.19 -12.08
N THR A 204 20.94 -11.93 -12.06
CA THR A 204 22.00 -11.44 -11.18
C THR A 204 21.41 -10.50 -10.15
N TYR A 205 21.78 -10.68 -8.88
CA TYR A 205 21.44 -9.81 -7.76
C TYR A 205 22.71 -9.32 -7.07
N ILE A 206 22.93 -8.00 -7.07
CA ILE A 206 24.04 -7.33 -6.40
C ILE A 206 23.46 -6.10 -5.69
N SER A 207 23.27 -6.19 -4.37
CA SER A 207 23.00 -5.01 -3.53
C SER A 207 24.31 -4.50 -2.92
N ASP A 208 24.28 -3.32 -2.29
CA ASP A 208 25.35 -2.83 -1.42
C ASP A 208 26.73 -2.92 -2.10
N CYS A 209 26.96 -2.11 -3.14
CA CYS A 209 28.13 -2.27 -3.99
C CYS A 209 28.60 -0.92 -4.54
N ASN A 210 29.91 -0.63 -4.47
CA ASN A 210 30.50 0.54 -5.15
C ASN A 210 31.42 0.18 -6.32
N PHE A 211 31.80 -1.09 -6.44
CA PHE A 211 32.68 -1.54 -7.52
C PHE A 211 32.55 -3.04 -7.78
N ILE A 212 32.48 -3.42 -9.05
CA ILE A 212 32.42 -4.81 -9.51
C ILE A 212 33.75 -5.17 -10.18
N PRO A 213 34.56 -6.07 -9.60
CA PRO A 213 35.80 -6.54 -10.23
C PRO A 213 35.57 -7.19 -11.59
N GLU A 214 36.54 -7.11 -12.50
CA GLU A 214 36.46 -7.64 -13.87
C GLU A 214 36.07 -9.14 -13.90
N GLN A 215 36.69 -9.94 -13.02
CA GLN A 215 36.38 -11.37 -12.87
C GLN A 215 34.91 -11.62 -12.51
N THR A 216 34.31 -10.71 -11.72
CA THR A 216 32.89 -10.77 -11.37
C THR A 216 32.02 -10.27 -12.53
N GLN A 217 32.44 -9.23 -13.26
CA GLN A 217 31.73 -8.75 -14.45
C GLN A 217 31.58 -9.86 -15.51
N GLU A 218 32.61 -10.67 -15.74
CA GLU A 218 32.53 -11.83 -16.65
C GLU A 218 31.43 -12.82 -16.23
N LYS A 219 31.28 -13.06 -14.92
CA LYS A 219 30.22 -13.94 -14.39
C LYS A 219 28.82 -13.35 -14.51
N ILE A 220 28.67 -12.05 -14.72
CA ILE A 220 27.37 -11.37 -14.88
C ILE A 220 26.87 -11.46 -16.34
N LYS A 221 27.77 -11.62 -17.32
CA LYS A 221 27.41 -11.61 -18.74
C LYS A 221 26.35 -12.64 -19.10
N GLY A 222 25.35 -12.23 -19.88
CA GLY A 222 24.23 -13.09 -20.29
C GLY A 222 23.10 -13.19 -19.27
N SER A 223 23.16 -12.49 -18.14
CA SER A 223 22.00 -12.30 -17.26
C SER A 223 20.88 -11.59 -18.00
N LYS A 224 19.66 -12.12 -17.91
CA LYS A 224 18.47 -11.50 -18.51
C LYS A 224 17.89 -10.44 -17.59
N LEU A 225 17.95 -10.69 -16.29
CA LEU A 225 17.53 -9.77 -15.25
C LEU A 225 18.74 -9.40 -14.40
N PHE A 226 19.01 -8.11 -14.25
CA PHE A 226 20.06 -7.61 -13.37
C PHE A 226 19.44 -6.75 -12.27
N ILE A 227 19.73 -7.04 -11.01
CA ILE A 227 19.29 -6.25 -9.87
C ILE A 227 20.55 -5.64 -9.26
N LEU A 228 20.64 -4.31 -9.24
CA LEU A 228 21.87 -3.58 -8.92
C LEU A 228 21.64 -2.43 -7.93
N ASP A 229 22.60 -2.23 -7.04
CA ASP A 229 22.67 -1.11 -6.10
C ASP A 229 22.71 0.26 -6.80
N ALA A 230 21.96 1.23 -6.25
CA ALA A 230 21.94 2.63 -6.66
C ALA A 230 21.44 3.52 -5.51
N LEU A 231 22.36 4.03 -4.69
CA LEU A 231 22.01 4.74 -3.44
C LEU A 231 21.43 6.14 -3.66
N SER A 232 22.06 6.93 -4.52
CA SER A 232 21.69 8.31 -4.82
C SER A 232 22.29 8.79 -6.15
N HIS A 233 21.98 10.00 -6.62
CA HIS A 233 22.69 10.58 -7.77
C HIS A 233 24.15 10.97 -7.46
N LYS A 234 24.47 11.23 -6.18
CA LYS A 234 25.84 11.53 -5.78
C LYS A 234 26.60 10.24 -5.53
N GLU A 235 27.87 10.23 -5.93
CA GLU A 235 28.81 9.17 -5.61
C GLU A 235 28.91 8.95 -4.10
N HIS A 236 29.14 7.70 -3.71
CA HIS A 236 29.26 7.28 -2.33
C HIS A 236 30.40 6.27 -2.19
N LEU A 237 31.11 6.31 -1.05
CA LEU A 237 32.29 5.46 -0.85
C LEU A 237 31.96 3.96 -0.89
N SER A 238 30.76 3.59 -0.44
CA SER A 238 30.34 2.19 -0.31
C SER A 238 29.21 1.77 -1.26
N HIS A 239 28.67 2.68 -2.06
CA HIS A 239 27.53 2.40 -2.94
C HIS A 239 27.65 3.07 -4.29
N PHE A 240 27.05 2.46 -5.30
CA PHE A 240 26.92 3.05 -6.62
C PHE A 240 25.99 4.27 -6.58
N SER A 241 26.34 5.28 -7.37
CA SER A 241 25.37 6.27 -7.81
C SER A 241 24.45 5.69 -8.88
N VAL A 242 23.32 6.36 -9.14
CA VAL A 242 22.43 6.02 -10.27
C VAL A 242 23.22 5.97 -11.58
N ASP A 243 24.04 6.97 -11.84
CA ASP A 243 24.82 7.07 -13.09
C ASP A 243 25.83 5.91 -13.22
N GLN A 244 26.50 5.55 -12.11
CA GLN A 244 27.44 4.44 -12.12
C GLN A 244 26.72 3.10 -12.34
N ALA A 245 25.53 2.90 -11.77
CA ALA A 245 24.74 1.69 -11.97
C ALA A 245 24.22 1.57 -13.42
N VAL A 246 23.80 2.70 -14.00
CA VAL A 246 23.38 2.79 -15.40
C VAL A 246 24.57 2.51 -16.33
N GLU A 247 25.73 3.13 -16.10
CA GLU A 247 26.94 2.90 -16.90
C GLU A 247 27.39 1.43 -16.80
N THR A 248 27.39 0.87 -15.60
CA THR A 248 27.70 -0.55 -15.37
C THR A 248 26.76 -1.45 -16.19
N THR A 249 25.48 -1.09 -16.30
CA THR A 249 24.54 -1.83 -17.16
C THR A 249 24.82 -1.62 -18.64
N ARG A 250 25.16 -0.38 -19.04
CA ARG A 250 25.42 0.00 -20.43
C ARG A 250 26.60 -0.76 -21.04
N VAL A 251 27.66 -0.99 -20.27
CA VAL A 251 28.88 -1.67 -20.73
C VAL A 251 28.77 -3.21 -20.76
N LEU A 252 27.72 -3.80 -20.16
CA LEU A 252 27.51 -5.25 -20.23
C LEU A 252 27.11 -5.68 -21.64
N CYS A 253 27.78 -6.71 -22.14
CA CYS A 253 27.55 -7.28 -23.47
C CYS A 253 27.41 -8.82 -23.39
N PRO A 254 26.24 -9.39 -23.76
CA PRO A 254 24.99 -8.71 -24.10
C PRO A 254 24.40 -7.95 -22.90
N LYS A 255 23.70 -6.84 -23.16
CA LYS A 255 22.99 -6.08 -22.13
C LYS A 255 21.88 -6.94 -21.50
N PRO A 256 21.63 -6.81 -20.18
CA PRO A 256 20.47 -7.42 -19.56
C PRO A 256 19.17 -6.93 -20.21
N LYS A 257 18.16 -7.80 -20.33
CA LYS A 257 16.85 -7.41 -20.85
C LYS A 257 16.15 -6.40 -19.94
N ARG A 258 16.38 -6.51 -18.63
CA ARG A 258 15.92 -5.55 -17.62
C ARG A 258 16.94 -5.43 -16.51
N THR A 259 17.19 -4.21 -16.07
CA THR A 259 17.94 -3.88 -14.86
C THR A 259 17.01 -3.20 -13.86
N TYR A 260 16.89 -3.74 -12.65
CA TYR A 260 16.20 -3.10 -11.55
C TYR A 260 17.20 -2.50 -10.57
N LEU A 261 17.03 -1.23 -10.28
CA LEU A 261 17.83 -0.51 -9.31
C LEU A 261 17.23 -0.67 -7.90
N VAL A 262 18.08 -0.86 -6.89
CA VAL A 262 17.71 -1.02 -5.47
C VAL A 262 18.69 -0.25 -4.56
N GLY A 263 18.51 -0.31 -3.24
CA GLY A 263 19.41 0.35 -2.28
C GLY A 263 19.18 1.85 -2.12
N PHE A 264 18.04 2.37 -2.58
CA PHE A 264 17.82 3.81 -2.66
C PHE A 264 17.76 4.50 -1.29
N SER A 265 18.44 5.64 -1.17
CA SER A 265 18.28 6.56 -0.04
C SER A 265 17.07 7.49 -0.22
N HIS A 266 16.74 8.25 0.82
CA HIS A 266 15.71 9.29 0.77
C HIS A 266 16.03 10.46 -0.20
N LYS A 267 17.22 10.48 -0.80
CA LYS A 267 17.61 11.45 -1.84
C LYS A 267 17.02 11.11 -3.21
N ILE A 268 16.49 9.89 -3.38
CA ILE A 268 15.85 9.43 -4.60
C ILE A 268 14.33 9.45 -4.42
N GLU A 269 13.65 10.36 -5.09
CA GLU A 269 12.19 10.35 -5.21
C GLU A 269 11.79 9.41 -6.35
N HIS A 270 10.80 8.56 -6.09
CA HIS A 270 10.46 7.44 -6.97
C HIS A 270 10.03 7.87 -8.39
N TYR A 271 9.09 8.79 -8.49
CA TYR A 271 8.51 9.22 -9.77
C TYR A 271 9.47 10.11 -10.57
N ASP A 272 10.33 10.85 -9.88
CA ASP A 272 11.40 11.61 -10.53
C ASP A 272 12.42 10.67 -11.19
N LEU A 273 12.89 9.65 -10.48
CA LEU A 273 13.82 8.68 -11.06
C LEU A 273 13.14 7.85 -12.16
N GLU A 274 11.85 7.50 -12.01
CA GLU A 274 11.10 6.81 -13.07
C GLU A 274 11.07 7.63 -14.37
N ARG A 275 10.82 8.94 -14.27
CA ARG A 275 10.84 9.85 -15.42
C ARG A 275 12.22 9.91 -16.07
N GLU A 276 13.27 10.04 -15.25
CA GLU A 276 14.66 10.05 -15.74
C GLU A 276 15.03 8.76 -16.48
N MET A 277 14.65 7.59 -15.95
CA MET A 277 14.92 6.32 -16.63
C MET A 277 14.12 6.15 -17.93
N LYS A 278 12.88 6.67 -18.00
CA LYS A 278 12.10 6.70 -19.25
C LYS A 278 12.76 7.57 -20.31
N GLU A 279 13.18 8.77 -19.94
CA GLU A 279 13.92 9.68 -20.84
C GLU A 279 15.23 9.05 -21.33
N LEU A 280 15.91 8.28 -20.47
CA LEU A 280 17.11 7.54 -20.86
C LEU A 280 16.78 6.40 -21.84
N GLN A 281 15.72 5.62 -21.57
CA GLN A 281 15.28 4.53 -22.43
C GLN A 281 14.85 5.03 -23.82
N GLU A 282 14.21 6.19 -23.91
CA GLU A 282 13.87 6.83 -25.18
C GLU A 282 15.12 7.18 -26.01
N LYS A 283 16.22 7.53 -25.35
CA LYS A 283 17.51 7.83 -26.00
C LYS A 283 18.30 6.57 -26.33
N GLU A 284 18.22 5.54 -25.48
CA GLU A 284 18.92 4.26 -25.60
C GLU A 284 17.92 3.09 -25.47
N PRO A 285 17.22 2.68 -26.56
CA PRO A 285 16.12 1.71 -26.50
C PRO A 285 16.49 0.31 -25.95
N ASP A 286 17.77 -0.06 -26.03
CA ASP A 286 18.31 -1.32 -25.52
C ASP A 286 18.73 -1.25 -24.05
N LEU A 287 18.64 -0.08 -23.40
CA LEU A 287 19.05 0.16 -22.02
C LEU A 287 17.84 0.28 -21.10
N TRP A 288 17.44 -0.84 -20.51
CA TRP A 288 16.23 -0.93 -19.66
C TRP A 288 16.59 -0.87 -18.17
N CYS A 289 16.70 0.33 -17.61
CA CYS A 289 16.90 0.56 -16.17
C CYS A 289 15.58 0.96 -15.50
N LEU A 290 15.22 0.31 -14.39
CA LEU A 290 13.90 0.43 -13.76
C LEU A 290 14.00 0.72 -12.26
N THR A 291 13.10 1.58 -11.75
CA THR A 291 13.17 2.17 -10.40
C THR A 291 12.10 1.66 -9.44
N LYS A 292 11.00 1.10 -9.97
CA LYS A 292 10.06 0.22 -9.27
C LYS A 292 9.47 -0.82 -10.18
N PHE A 293 8.99 -1.84 -9.49
CA PHE A 293 7.94 -2.75 -9.88
C PHE A 293 6.56 -2.10 -9.64
N ARG A 294 5.62 -2.20 -10.62
CA ARG A 294 4.20 -1.85 -10.38
C ARG A 294 3.60 -2.69 -9.22
N SER A 295 4.15 -3.88 -8.95
CA SER A 295 3.88 -4.75 -7.78
C SER A 295 5.20 -5.35 -7.23
N PRO A 296 5.41 -5.48 -5.90
CA PRO A 296 6.64 -6.06 -5.34
C PRO A 296 6.91 -7.50 -5.79
N LYS A 297 5.87 -8.22 -6.23
CA LYS A 297 5.96 -9.58 -6.77
C LYS A 297 6.07 -9.54 -8.30
N MET A 298 7.00 -10.32 -8.85
CA MET A 298 7.25 -10.42 -10.28
C MET A 298 7.33 -11.89 -10.72
N SER A 299 6.51 -12.28 -11.70
CA SER A 299 6.60 -13.58 -12.39
C SER A 299 7.63 -13.48 -13.51
N LEU A 300 8.54 -14.45 -13.61
CA LEU A 300 9.62 -14.41 -14.61
C LEU A 300 9.18 -14.77 -16.03
N GLY A 301 8.01 -15.40 -16.19
CA GLY A 301 7.42 -15.65 -17.51
C GLY A 301 7.29 -14.36 -18.33
N ASN A 302 6.80 -13.28 -17.69
CA ASN A 302 6.50 -12.00 -18.34
C ASN A 302 7.73 -11.10 -18.56
N VAL A 303 8.84 -11.40 -17.89
CA VAL A 303 10.06 -10.58 -17.92
C VAL A 303 11.01 -11.01 -19.03
N ILE A 304 10.97 -12.29 -19.39
CA ILE A 304 11.91 -12.92 -20.32
C ILE A 304 11.33 -13.04 -21.73
N SER A 305 10.00 -13.13 -21.87
CA SER A 305 9.28 -13.08 -23.15
C SER A 305 9.02 -11.63 -23.56
N VAL A 306 9.95 -11.04 -24.31
CA VAL A 306 9.67 -9.86 -25.12
C VAL A 306 9.83 -10.31 -26.56
N SER A 307 8.72 -10.50 -27.24
CA SER A 307 8.63 -10.46 -28.70
C SER A 307 8.15 -9.06 -29.08
N ASP A 308 8.79 -8.47 -30.09
CA ASP A 308 8.66 -7.10 -30.59
C ASP A 308 7.28 -6.70 -31.12
N SER A 309 6.27 -6.66 -30.26
CA SER A 309 5.01 -6.03 -30.61
C SER A 309 4.45 -5.26 -29.42
N ASN A 310 4.46 -3.93 -29.57
CA ASN A 310 3.73 -2.97 -28.76
C ASN A 310 2.37 -3.51 -28.30
N LYS A 311 2.27 -3.74 -27.00
CA LYS A 311 1.16 -3.39 -26.11
C LYS A 311 1.63 -3.66 -24.68
N GLU A 312 2.01 -2.61 -23.97
CA GLU A 312 1.87 -2.62 -22.51
C GLU A 312 0.41 -2.95 -22.22
N LEU A 313 0.13 -4.20 -21.84
CA LEU A 313 -1.16 -4.59 -21.30
C LEU A 313 -1.15 -4.20 -19.83
N ASP A 314 -1.85 -3.11 -19.55
CA ASP A 314 -2.28 -2.75 -18.22
C ASP A 314 -3.03 -3.93 -17.58
N GLY A 315 -2.47 -4.45 -16.49
CA GLY A 315 -3.19 -4.60 -15.22
C GLY A 315 -4.54 -5.34 -15.15
N GLU A 316 -4.96 -6.12 -16.14
CA GLU A 316 -6.14 -6.98 -16.00
C GLU A 316 -5.73 -8.43 -15.72
N GLU A 317 -6.35 -9.04 -14.71
CA GLU A 317 -6.31 -10.48 -14.47
C GLU A 317 -6.62 -11.20 -15.80
N GLU A 318 -5.74 -12.10 -16.24
CA GLU A 318 -5.98 -12.90 -17.46
C GLU A 318 -7.31 -13.66 -17.30
N LEU A 319 -8.37 -13.16 -17.93
CA LEU A 319 -9.70 -13.81 -17.99
C LEU A 319 -9.62 -15.23 -18.55
N PHE A 320 -8.60 -15.52 -19.36
CA PHE A 320 -8.34 -16.83 -19.94
C PHE A 320 -6.86 -17.19 -19.82
N VAL A 321 -6.55 -18.05 -18.86
CA VAL A 321 -5.21 -18.61 -18.68
C VAL A 321 -5.01 -19.78 -19.63
N GLN A 322 -3.89 -19.79 -20.36
CA GLN A 322 -3.53 -20.91 -21.24
C GLN A 322 -3.35 -22.21 -20.42
N SER A 323 -4.29 -23.14 -20.57
CA SER A 323 -4.30 -24.39 -19.79
C SER A 323 -3.46 -25.52 -20.41
N LEU A 324 -3.16 -25.45 -21.71
CA LEU A 324 -2.42 -26.49 -22.43
C LEU A 324 -1.12 -25.92 -23.05
N PRO A 325 0.02 -26.63 -22.94
CA PRO A 325 1.26 -26.20 -23.58
C PRO A 325 1.17 -26.37 -25.10
N VAL A 326 1.68 -25.41 -25.86
CA VAL A 326 1.74 -25.49 -27.33
C VAL A 326 3.15 -25.14 -27.78
N SER A 327 3.76 -26.00 -28.60
CA SER A 327 5.13 -25.83 -29.13
C SER A 327 5.19 -24.76 -30.22
N GLU A 328 6.32 -24.05 -30.33
CA GLU A 328 6.58 -23.01 -31.34
C GLU A 328 7.26 -23.53 -32.62
N LEU A 329 7.51 -24.84 -32.73
CA LEU A 329 8.16 -25.43 -33.91
C LEU A 329 7.27 -25.38 -35.16
N PRO A 330 7.83 -25.16 -36.37
CA PRO A 330 7.06 -25.07 -37.62
C PRO A 330 6.32 -26.37 -37.95
N ILE A 331 5.11 -26.24 -38.52
CA ILE A 331 4.27 -27.38 -38.92
C ILE A 331 4.87 -28.04 -40.15
N LYS A 332 5.24 -29.33 -40.04
CA LYS A 332 5.88 -30.08 -41.12
C LYS A 332 4.92 -30.49 -42.23
N HIS A 333 3.62 -30.68 -41.93
CA HIS A 333 2.61 -31.15 -42.88
C HIS A 333 1.28 -30.41 -42.70
N VAL A 334 1.02 -29.37 -43.50
CA VAL A 334 -0.16 -28.50 -43.36
C VAL A 334 -1.46 -29.16 -43.88
N ASN A 335 -1.37 -30.17 -44.75
CA ASN A 335 -2.51 -30.80 -45.43
C ASN A 335 -2.82 -32.23 -44.97
N LYS A 336 -2.38 -32.63 -43.77
CA LYS A 336 -2.69 -33.94 -43.19
C LYS A 336 -3.35 -33.76 -41.81
N PRO A 337 -4.23 -34.68 -41.40
CA PRO A 337 -4.74 -34.69 -40.03
C PRO A 337 -3.58 -34.74 -39.02
N PRO A 338 -3.68 -34.04 -37.87
CA PRO A 338 -2.62 -34.00 -36.89
C PRO A 338 -2.39 -35.39 -36.29
N SER A 339 -1.12 -35.77 -36.18
CA SER A 339 -0.69 -37.04 -35.61
C SER A 339 -0.60 -37.03 -34.07
N SER A 340 -0.74 -35.84 -33.46
CA SER A 340 -0.67 -35.65 -32.00
C SER A 340 -1.49 -34.45 -31.52
N GLY A 341 -1.88 -34.44 -30.25
CA GLY A 341 -2.58 -33.30 -29.64
C GLY A 341 -1.78 -31.99 -29.70
N ALA A 342 -0.45 -32.06 -29.59
CA ALA A 342 0.42 -30.88 -29.72
C ALA A 342 0.47 -30.35 -31.17
N GLU A 343 0.36 -31.22 -32.17
CA GLU A 343 0.25 -30.82 -33.58
C GLU A 343 -1.13 -30.21 -33.87
N TYR A 344 -2.19 -30.77 -33.30
CA TYR A 344 -3.55 -30.22 -33.38
C TYR A 344 -3.62 -28.79 -32.80
N LEU A 345 -3.15 -28.57 -31.57
CA LEU A 345 -3.19 -27.25 -30.93
C LEU A 345 -2.36 -26.20 -31.69
N ARG A 346 -1.30 -26.62 -32.39
CA ARG A 346 -0.53 -25.74 -33.28
C ARG A 346 -1.32 -25.34 -34.52
N MET A 347 -1.98 -26.30 -35.16
CA MET A 347 -2.86 -26.03 -36.31
C MET A 347 -3.98 -25.06 -35.93
N VAL A 348 -4.64 -25.29 -34.79
CA VAL A 348 -5.69 -24.41 -34.24
C VAL A 348 -5.17 -22.98 -34.01
N ARG A 349 -3.96 -22.81 -33.45
CA ARG A 349 -3.37 -21.48 -33.29
C ARG A 349 -3.12 -20.77 -34.61
N GLN A 350 -2.59 -21.49 -35.61
CA GLN A 350 -2.35 -20.90 -36.92
C GLN A 350 -3.64 -20.53 -37.65
N GLU A 351 -4.70 -21.31 -37.48
CA GLU A 351 -6.02 -20.98 -38.00
C GLU A 351 -6.62 -19.76 -37.28
N ALA A 352 -6.55 -19.73 -35.96
CA ALA A 352 -7.04 -18.61 -35.14
C ALA A 352 -6.33 -17.29 -35.46
N VAL A 353 -5.03 -17.31 -35.79
CA VAL A 353 -4.29 -16.11 -36.24
C VAL A 353 -4.84 -15.53 -37.54
N LYS A 354 -5.47 -16.35 -38.39
CA LYS A 354 -6.11 -15.88 -39.64
C LYS A 354 -7.49 -15.28 -39.39
N ILE A 355 -8.07 -15.48 -38.21
CA ILE A 355 -9.39 -14.97 -37.84
C ILE A 355 -9.19 -13.61 -37.16
N PRO A 356 -9.98 -12.57 -37.51
CA PRO A 356 -9.90 -11.29 -36.82
C PRO A 356 -10.25 -11.44 -35.32
N TYR A 357 -9.40 -10.87 -34.46
CA TYR A 357 -9.54 -10.97 -33.00
C TYR A 357 -10.86 -10.39 -32.47
N VAL A 358 -11.38 -9.36 -33.14
CA VAL A 358 -12.70 -8.78 -32.88
C VAL A 358 -13.47 -8.80 -34.19
N PHE A 359 -14.67 -9.37 -34.15
CA PHE A 359 -15.62 -9.31 -35.23
C PHE A 359 -16.86 -8.56 -34.78
N THR A 360 -17.23 -7.50 -35.50
CA THR A 360 -18.48 -6.78 -35.29
C THR A 360 -19.49 -7.23 -36.33
N ALA A 361 -20.47 -8.03 -35.90
CA ALA A 361 -21.61 -8.34 -36.75
C ALA A 361 -22.53 -7.12 -36.78
N SER A 362 -22.71 -6.49 -37.95
CA SER A 362 -23.74 -5.48 -38.15
C SER A 362 -25.10 -6.13 -37.94
N GLN A 363 -25.74 -5.93 -36.80
CA GLN A 363 -27.12 -6.34 -36.63
C GLN A 363 -28.00 -5.44 -37.51
N PRO A 364 -28.89 -6.00 -38.35
CA PRO A 364 -29.95 -5.21 -38.97
C PRO A 364 -30.68 -4.47 -37.86
N SER A 365 -30.94 -3.18 -38.05
CA SER A 365 -31.69 -2.38 -37.09
C SER A 365 -32.98 -3.14 -36.73
N LEU A 366 -33.03 -3.65 -35.51
CA LEU A 366 -34.30 -4.04 -34.90
C LEU A 366 -35.07 -2.73 -34.71
N HIS A 367 -35.75 -2.29 -35.76
CA HIS A 367 -36.89 -1.39 -35.67
C HIS A 367 -37.98 -2.12 -34.90
N ASN A 368 -37.80 -2.23 -33.58
CA ASN A 368 -38.88 -2.47 -32.65
C ASN A 368 -38.48 -1.89 -31.29
N ASN A 369 -39.20 -0.83 -30.94
CA ASN A 369 -39.17 -0.05 -29.69
C ASN A 369 -39.49 -0.89 -28.44
N GLN A 370 -38.75 -1.95 -28.12
CA GLN A 370 -38.98 -2.74 -26.90
C GLN A 370 -37.74 -3.24 -26.16
N ASN A 371 -36.54 -2.71 -26.43
CA ASN A 371 -35.46 -2.85 -25.45
C ASN A 371 -35.62 -1.76 -24.39
N LYS A 372 -36.51 -2.01 -23.41
CA LYS A 372 -36.45 -1.30 -22.14
C LYS A 372 -35.13 -1.69 -21.48
N ALA A 373 -34.10 -0.86 -21.66
CA ALA A 373 -32.95 -0.90 -20.78
C ALA A 373 -33.49 -0.86 -19.34
N ALA A 374 -33.06 -1.78 -18.48
CA ALA A 374 -33.37 -1.69 -17.07
C ALA A 374 -32.94 -0.28 -16.62
N GLU A 375 -33.90 0.52 -16.16
CA GLU A 375 -33.59 1.83 -15.62
C GLU A 375 -32.68 1.61 -14.41
N TRP A 376 -31.39 1.85 -14.62
CA TRP A 376 -30.47 2.00 -13.51
C TRP A 376 -30.97 3.22 -12.75
N VAL A 377 -31.44 3.01 -11.51
CA VAL A 377 -31.59 4.13 -10.57
C VAL A 377 -30.24 4.81 -10.52
N LYS A 378 -30.13 6.00 -11.12
CA LYS A 378 -28.89 6.78 -11.16
C LYS A 378 -28.46 6.99 -9.71
N ARG A 379 -27.49 6.20 -9.22
CA ARG A 379 -26.90 6.35 -7.89
C ARG A 379 -25.83 7.44 -7.95
N GLY A 380 -26.28 8.65 -8.20
CA GLY A 380 -25.53 9.88 -8.05
C GLY A 380 -26.53 10.91 -7.60
N TRP A 381 -26.10 11.83 -6.73
CA TRP A 381 -26.85 13.07 -6.59
C TRP A 381 -26.68 13.76 -7.94
N GLU A 382 -27.58 13.49 -8.90
CA GLU A 382 -27.73 14.43 -10.00
C GLU A 382 -27.97 15.76 -9.30
N ALA A 383 -27.28 16.80 -9.77
CA ALA A 383 -27.71 18.16 -9.57
C ALA A 383 -29.11 18.24 -10.20
N GLY A 384 -30.12 17.73 -9.48
CA GLY A 384 -31.50 17.68 -9.89
C GLY A 384 -31.84 19.10 -10.21
N GLU A 385 -32.03 19.35 -11.50
CA GLU A 385 -32.37 20.63 -12.10
C GLU A 385 -31.80 21.80 -11.29
N VAL A 386 -30.55 22.17 -11.56
CA VAL A 386 -30.05 23.49 -11.16
C VAL A 386 -31.00 24.53 -11.76
N LEU A 387 -31.94 24.93 -10.90
CA LEU A 387 -32.72 26.15 -10.83
C LEU A 387 -32.48 27.03 -12.05
N LYS A 388 -33.17 26.74 -13.14
CA LYS A 388 -33.49 27.77 -14.12
C LYS A 388 -34.39 28.76 -13.39
N SER A 389 -33.92 30.01 -13.32
CA SER A 389 -34.50 31.24 -12.73
C SER A 389 -34.31 31.56 -11.24
N ASP A 390 -34.25 30.62 -10.29
CA ASP A 390 -34.14 30.93 -8.83
C ASP A 390 -32.68 31.06 -8.29
N SER A 391 -31.69 30.94 -9.18
CA SER A 391 -30.28 30.68 -8.83
C SER A 391 -29.50 31.89 -8.27
N LEU A 392 -29.94 33.14 -8.47
CA LEU A 392 -29.19 34.31 -7.99
C LEU A 392 -29.39 34.63 -6.51
N GLU A 393 -30.57 34.34 -5.93
CA GLU A 393 -30.83 34.63 -4.52
C GLU A 393 -30.24 33.56 -3.59
N ILE A 394 -30.29 32.29 -3.99
CA ILE A 394 -29.72 31.17 -3.23
C ILE A 394 -28.18 31.28 -3.14
N VAL A 395 -27.51 31.72 -4.22
CA VAL A 395 -26.06 31.95 -4.22
C VAL A 395 -25.65 33.02 -3.19
N LYS A 396 -26.52 34.01 -2.90
CA LYS A 396 -26.25 35.03 -1.87
C LYS A 396 -26.32 34.47 -0.44
N LEU A 397 -26.92 33.30 -0.23
CA LEU A 397 -27.06 32.62 1.07
C LEU A 397 -25.92 31.62 1.35
N LEU A 398 -25.07 31.34 0.35
CA LEU A 398 -23.93 30.45 0.48
C LEU A 398 -22.78 31.12 1.25
N PRO A 399 -22.04 30.38 2.08
CA PRO A 399 -20.87 30.92 2.75
C PRO A 399 -19.77 31.26 1.73
N ARG A 400 -19.02 32.33 1.99
CA ARG A 400 -17.84 32.67 1.19
C ARG A 400 -16.74 31.63 1.44
N ARG A 401 -15.95 31.32 0.41
CA ARG A 401 -14.81 30.38 0.51
C ARG A 401 -13.82 30.75 1.63
N GLU A 402 -13.58 32.04 1.85
CA GLU A 402 -12.72 32.53 2.94
C GLU A 402 -13.28 32.15 4.31
N TRP A 403 -14.60 32.29 4.50
CA TRP A 403 -15.27 31.88 5.72
C TRP A 403 -15.21 30.37 5.91
N GLU A 404 -15.44 29.58 4.86
CA GLU A 404 -15.35 28.12 4.92
C GLU A 404 -13.95 27.68 5.37
N ASN A 405 -12.89 28.25 4.78
CA ASN A 405 -11.50 27.94 5.13
C ASN A 405 -11.18 28.32 6.60
N LEU A 406 -11.61 29.52 7.03
CA LEU A 406 -11.40 29.97 8.41
C LEU A 406 -12.17 29.09 9.40
N PHE A 407 -13.41 28.74 9.07
CA PHE A 407 -14.26 27.89 9.89
C PHE A 407 -13.66 26.50 10.04
N ILE A 408 -13.22 25.86 8.95
CA ILE A 408 -12.62 24.51 8.99
C ILE A 408 -11.36 24.51 9.85
N ASN A 409 -10.50 25.53 9.73
CA ASN A 409 -9.31 25.65 10.57
C ASN A 409 -9.67 25.76 12.07
N LYS A 410 -10.67 26.59 12.41
CA LYS A 410 -11.18 26.69 13.79
C LYS A 410 -11.78 25.37 14.28
N PHE A 411 -12.56 24.70 13.42
CA PHE A 411 -13.19 23.42 13.72
C PHE A 411 -12.14 22.32 13.98
N GLU A 412 -11.06 22.27 13.19
CA GLU A 412 -9.95 21.35 13.41
C GLU A 412 -9.24 21.61 14.74
N LYS A 413 -9.00 22.88 15.08
CA LYS A 413 -8.43 23.27 16.39
C LYS A 413 -9.32 22.84 17.56
N LEU A 414 -10.63 23.00 17.43
CA LEU A 414 -11.61 22.55 18.43
C LEU A 414 -11.58 21.02 18.60
N ARG A 415 -11.52 20.26 17.50
CA ARG A 415 -11.40 18.80 17.54
C ARG A 415 -10.10 18.34 18.23
N LYS A 416 -8.98 19.00 17.90
CA LYS A 416 -7.68 18.75 18.56
C LYS A 416 -7.75 19.04 20.06
N ALA A 417 -8.32 20.17 20.46
CA ALA A 417 -8.50 20.53 21.87
C ALA A 417 -9.40 19.52 22.62
N LEU A 418 -10.50 19.09 22.01
CA LEU A 418 -11.39 18.07 22.59
C LEU A 418 -10.69 16.73 22.77
N ARG A 419 -9.93 16.26 21.76
CA ARG A 419 -9.14 15.01 21.87
C ARG A 419 -8.13 15.07 23.01
N LEU A 420 -7.42 16.20 23.15
CA LEU A 420 -6.48 16.42 24.25
C LEU A 420 -7.17 16.48 25.62
N PHE A 421 -8.36 17.08 25.68
CA PHE A 421 -9.15 17.11 26.91
C PHE A 421 -9.59 15.70 27.33
N ILE A 422 -10.07 14.88 26.39
CA ILE A 422 -10.48 13.50 26.64
C ILE A 422 -9.29 12.65 27.09
N SER A 423 -8.14 12.73 26.42
CA SER A 423 -6.96 11.95 26.78
C SER A 423 -6.43 12.29 28.18
N LYS A 424 -6.43 13.58 28.55
CA LYS A 424 -5.96 14.04 29.88
C LYS A 424 -6.91 13.67 31.02
N ASN A 425 -8.21 13.55 30.75
CA ASN A 425 -9.22 13.33 31.79
C ASN A 425 -9.86 11.94 31.74
N PHE A 426 -9.28 11.00 30.98
CA PHE A 426 -9.78 9.63 30.82
C PHE A 426 -10.00 8.91 32.17
N ASN A 427 -9.16 9.21 33.18
CA ASN A 427 -9.26 8.65 34.54
C ASN A 427 -10.02 9.53 35.56
N ARG A 428 -10.40 10.77 35.21
CA ARG A 428 -11.04 11.73 36.14
C ARG A 428 -12.57 11.76 36.04
N PHE A 429 -13.14 11.23 34.97
CA PHE A 429 -14.57 11.08 34.80
C PHE A 429 -14.93 9.58 34.85
N PRO A 430 -14.99 8.96 36.04
CA PRO A 430 -15.58 7.63 36.15
C PRO A 430 -17.04 7.67 35.64
N PRO A 431 -17.62 6.53 35.20
CA PRO A 431 -19.01 6.44 34.71
C PRO A 431 -20.08 6.86 35.74
N SER A 432 -19.67 7.28 36.94
CA SER A 432 -20.47 7.64 38.09
C SER A 432 -20.65 9.15 38.31
N SER A 433 -20.28 10.02 37.36
CA SER A 433 -20.94 11.34 37.30
C SER A 433 -22.42 11.05 36.98
N GLY A 434 -23.37 11.42 37.85
CA GLY A 434 -24.76 10.91 37.90
C GLY A 434 -25.67 10.98 36.65
N ILE A 435 -25.12 11.23 35.46
CA ILE A 435 -25.79 11.20 34.16
C ILE A 435 -25.56 9.83 33.52
N ARG A 436 -26.59 8.98 33.52
CA ARG A 436 -26.57 7.68 32.84
C ARG A 436 -26.94 7.87 31.37
N LEU A 437 -26.01 7.55 30.46
CA LEU A 437 -26.26 7.65 29.02
C LEU A 437 -27.14 6.49 28.51
N PRO A 438 -28.10 6.77 27.59
CA PRO A 438 -28.85 5.71 26.91
C PRO A 438 -27.94 4.80 26.06
N LYS A 439 -28.42 3.60 25.74
CA LYS A 439 -27.71 2.69 24.81
C LYS A 439 -27.75 3.26 23.39
N TRP A 440 -26.73 2.97 22.58
CA TRP A 440 -26.59 3.50 21.22
C TRP A 440 -27.80 3.23 20.31
N HIS A 441 -28.52 2.12 20.51
CA HIS A 441 -29.67 1.71 19.71
C HIS A 441 -31.03 2.25 20.23
N ALA A 442 -31.04 3.02 21.32
CA ALA A 442 -32.26 3.47 21.99
C ALA A 442 -32.68 4.88 21.53
N GLU A 443 -33.26 4.98 20.33
CA GLU A 443 -33.60 6.27 19.69
C GLU A 443 -34.51 7.17 20.54
N ALA A 444 -35.61 6.62 21.08
CA ALA A 444 -36.56 7.39 21.89
C ALA A 444 -35.94 7.90 23.20
N ASP A 445 -35.12 7.07 23.85
CA ASP A 445 -34.41 7.45 25.08
C ASP A 445 -33.39 8.56 24.81
N TRP A 446 -32.69 8.51 23.67
CA TRP A 446 -31.79 9.58 23.24
C TRP A 446 -32.52 10.88 22.92
N TYR A 447 -33.69 10.83 22.30
CA TYR A 447 -34.48 12.03 22.05
C TYR A 447 -34.91 12.70 23.36
N LYS A 448 -35.43 11.91 24.30
CA LYS A 448 -35.78 12.36 25.65
C LYS A 448 -34.58 12.88 26.41
N PHE A 449 -33.43 12.22 26.29
CA PHE A 449 -32.18 12.68 26.90
C PHE A 449 -31.75 14.05 26.38
N CYS A 450 -31.79 14.26 25.06
CA CYS A 450 -31.33 15.49 24.40
C CYS A 450 -32.30 16.66 24.56
N TYR A 451 -33.62 16.40 24.59
CA TYR A 451 -34.65 17.46 24.53
C TYR A 451 -35.60 17.51 25.72
N GLY A 452 -35.57 16.51 26.60
CA GLY A 452 -36.43 16.45 27.79
C GLY A 452 -37.86 15.99 27.51
N VAL A 453 -38.24 15.84 26.23
CA VAL A 453 -39.59 15.46 25.80
C VAL A 453 -39.56 14.15 25.01
N ASP A 454 -40.71 13.46 24.94
CA ASP A 454 -40.80 12.20 24.20
C ASP A 454 -40.76 12.43 22.67
N LEU A 455 -40.32 11.41 21.93
CA LEU A 455 -40.14 11.49 20.48
C LEU A 455 -41.49 11.80 19.77
N PRO A 456 -41.60 12.85 18.94
CA PRO A 456 -42.85 13.22 18.31
C PRO A 456 -43.33 12.14 17.34
N THR A 457 -44.55 11.64 17.55
CA THR A 457 -45.15 10.60 16.71
C THR A 457 -45.94 11.14 15.50
N LYS A 458 -46.15 12.46 15.38
CA LYS A 458 -46.88 13.11 14.26
C LYS A 458 -46.23 14.41 13.81
N LYS A 459 -46.28 14.70 12.49
CA LYS A 459 -45.63 15.83 11.80
C LYS A 459 -46.11 17.25 12.19
N ARG A 460 -46.91 17.45 13.26
CA ARG A 460 -47.46 18.77 13.62
C ARG A 460 -48.06 18.88 15.04
N GLU A 461 -47.43 18.34 16.06
CA GLU A 461 -47.69 18.81 17.44
C GLU A 461 -46.72 19.95 17.77
N HIS A 462 -47.24 21.18 17.75
CA HIS A 462 -46.53 22.34 18.25
C HIS A 462 -46.03 22.04 19.67
N LEU A 463 -44.72 22.20 19.89
CA LEU A 463 -44.08 22.29 21.20
C LEU A 463 -44.77 23.38 22.03
N LYS A 464 -45.87 23.05 22.72
CA LYS A 464 -46.35 23.83 23.86
C LYS A 464 -45.29 23.67 24.94
N LYS A 465 -44.50 24.73 25.13
CA LYS A 465 -43.53 24.85 26.23
C LYS A 465 -44.26 24.64 27.56
N ASN A 466 -44.16 23.44 28.12
CA ASN A 466 -44.24 23.27 29.57
C ASN A 466 -42.87 23.61 30.14
N VAL A 467 -42.86 24.51 31.13
CA VAL A 467 -41.72 25.34 31.51
C VAL A 467 -40.62 24.60 32.30
N ASN A 468 -40.72 23.29 32.52
CA ASN A 468 -39.80 22.56 33.42
C ASN A 468 -39.05 21.34 32.83
N GLU A 469 -39.12 21.06 31.53
CA GLU A 469 -38.39 19.92 30.93
C GLU A 469 -37.31 20.42 29.95
N ILE A 470 -36.13 20.76 30.49
CA ILE A 470 -34.96 21.13 29.69
C ILE A 470 -34.12 19.86 29.50
N GLY A 471 -34.01 19.38 28.25
CA GLY A 471 -33.12 18.27 27.91
C GLY A 471 -31.65 18.55 28.21
N ASN A 472 -30.83 17.50 28.22
CA ASN A 472 -29.40 17.61 28.49
C ASN A 472 -28.69 18.29 27.31
N LEU A 473 -27.81 19.25 27.62
CA LEU A 473 -26.92 19.85 26.62
C LEU A 473 -25.74 18.91 26.33
N PRO A 474 -25.11 19.01 25.14
CA PRO A 474 -23.89 18.29 24.80
C PRO A 474 -22.68 18.87 25.53
N SER A 475 -22.63 18.68 26.86
CA SER A 475 -21.52 19.12 27.69
C SER A 475 -20.25 18.33 27.39
N LEU A 476 -19.09 18.86 27.77
CA LEU A 476 -17.82 18.13 27.63
C LEU A 476 -17.84 16.78 28.36
N SER A 477 -18.52 16.69 29.51
CA SER A 477 -18.65 15.44 30.26
C SER A 477 -19.48 14.38 29.54
N VAL A 478 -20.52 14.78 28.81
CA VAL A 478 -21.34 13.86 28.02
C VAL A 478 -20.61 13.46 26.74
N ILE A 479 -20.08 14.45 26.01
CA ILE A 479 -19.40 14.25 24.73
C ILE A 479 -18.11 13.43 24.87
N SER A 480 -17.40 13.53 26.02
CA SER A 480 -16.20 12.72 26.28
C SER A 480 -16.51 11.23 26.48
N GLN A 481 -17.74 10.87 26.86
CA GLN A 481 -18.16 9.50 27.10
C GLN A 481 -18.72 8.81 25.85
N LEU A 482 -19.00 9.56 24.78
CA LEU A 482 -19.51 8.98 23.53
C LEU A 482 -18.40 8.26 22.77
N ASP A 483 -18.64 7.00 22.45
CA ASP A 483 -17.84 6.24 21.49
C ASP A 483 -18.27 6.54 20.04
N GLN A 484 -17.52 6.00 19.07
CA GLN A 484 -17.78 6.23 17.65
C GLN A 484 -19.14 5.67 17.21
N GLN A 485 -19.54 4.49 17.71
CA GLN A 485 -20.81 3.86 17.35
C GLN A 485 -22.02 4.67 17.83
N THR A 486 -21.99 5.12 19.08
CA THR A 486 -23.03 5.96 19.67
C THR A 486 -23.09 7.32 18.97
N THR A 487 -21.93 7.92 18.68
CA THR A 487 -21.84 9.22 17.97
C THR A 487 -22.49 9.15 16.59
N LEU A 488 -22.20 8.11 15.81
CA LEU A 488 -22.78 7.93 14.48
C LEU A 488 -24.26 7.59 14.53
N SER A 489 -24.70 6.78 15.51
CA SER A 489 -26.12 6.46 15.71
C SER A 489 -26.92 7.73 16.04
N LEU A 490 -26.38 8.58 16.93
CA LEU A 490 -26.96 9.88 17.26
C LEU A 490 -27.06 10.80 16.04
N LEU A 491 -26.01 10.88 15.20
CA LEU A 491 -26.07 11.65 13.95
C LEU A 491 -27.15 11.14 13.00
N SER A 492 -27.32 9.82 12.89
CA SER A 492 -28.41 9.21 12.12
C SER A 492 -29.78 9.58 12.70
N TYR A 493 -29.95 9.54 14.02
CA TYR A 493 -31.21 9.94 14.68
C TYR A 493 -31.52 11.42 14.48
N HIS A 494 -30.53 12.31 14.67
CA HIS A 494 -30.72 13.74 14.37
C HIS A 494 -31.11 13.97 12.91
N THR A 495 -30.58 13.19 11.96
CA THR A 495 -31.01 13.27 10.55
C THR A 495 -32.50 12.99 10.39
N LYS A 496 -33.03 11.98 11.09
CA LYS A 496 -34.47 11.68 11.10
C LYS A 496 -35.27 12.78 11.81
N TRP A 497 -34.79 13.29 12.94
CA TRP A 497 -35.51 14.30 13.72
C TRP A 497 -35.60 15.65 13.02
N LEU A 498 -34.56 16.02 12.26
CA LEU A 498 -34.57 17.20 11.39
C LEU A 498 -35.68 17.15 10.34
N GLU A 499 -36.13 15.96 9.92
CA GLU A 499 -37.29 15.83 9.03
C GLU A 499 -38.58 16.37 9.65
N ILE A 500 -38.74 16.15 10.96
CA ILE A 500 -39.99 16.40 11.66
C ILE A 500 -40.02 17.85 12.15
N THR A 501 -38.92 18.33 12.73
CA THR A 501 -38.87 19.61 13.43
C THR A 501 -38.20 20.74 12.65
N GLY A 502 -37.51 20.43 11.54
CA GLY A 502 -36.53 21.34 10.94
C GLY A 502 -35.31 21.53 11.85
N ILE A 503 -34.44 22.51 11.55
CA ILE A 503 -33.25 22.81 12.36
C ILE A 503 -33.65 23.68 13.56
N THR A 504 -33.39 23.20 14.77
CA THR A 504 -33.47 24.01 16.00
C THR A 504 -32.10 24.37 16.56
N LYS A 505 -32.04 25.34 17.47
CA LYS A 505 -30.80 25.74 18.14
C LYS A 505 -30.20 24.61 18.99
N GLU A 506 -31.05 23.85 19.66
CA GLU A 506 -30.68 22.73 20.52
C GLU A 506 -30.16 21.55 19.68
N GLN A 507 -30.85 21.22 18.58
CA GLN A 507 -30.36 20.25 17.59
C GLN A 507 -29.01 20.66 17.02
N SER A 508 -28.86 21.95 16.71
CA SER A 508 -27.63 22.46 16.10
C SER A 508 -26.42 22.29 17.03
N ARG A 509 -26.61 22.52 18.33
CA ARG A 509 -25.56 22.32 19.34
C ARG A 509 -25.15 20.85 19.42
N TRP A 510 -26.12 19.94 19.44
CA TRP A 510 -25.88 18.50 19.49
C TRP A 510 -25.16 18.00 18.24
N ILE A 511 -25.68 18.30 17.05
CA ILE A 511 -25.08 17.90 15.78
C ILE A 511 -23.64 18.42 15.66
N PHE A 512 -23.41 19.69 16.00
CA PHE A 512 -22.05 20.26 15.99
C PHE A 512 -21.11 19.55 16.97
N ALA A 513 -21.57 19.27 18.19
CA ALA A 513 -20.76 18.57 19.19
C ALA A 513 -20.45 17.11 18.78
N LEU A 514 -21.41 16.42 18.16
CA LEU A 514 -21.21 15.08 17.61
C LEU A 514 -20.19 15.11 16.46
N PHE A 515 -20.27 16.09 15.57
CA PHE A 515 -19.26 16.31 14.54
C PHE A 515 -17.85 16.53 15.10
N LEU A 516 -17.69 17.04 16.33
CA LEU A 516 -16.38 17.13 16.97
C LEU A 516 -15.84 15.75 17.43
N ARG A 517 -16.72 14.76 17.65
CA ARG A 517 -16.34 13.41 18.09
C ARG A 517 -16.16 12.39 16.97
N VAL A 518 -16.83 12.56 15.84
CA VAL A 518 -16.72 11.65 14.68
C VAL A 518 -15.26 11.45 14.29
N ASP A 519 -14.79 10.22 14.13
CA ASP A 519 -13.43 9.93 13.68
C ASP A 519 -13.13 10.40 12.25
N GLN A 520 -11.86 10.63 11.96
CA GLN A 520 -11.43 11.15 10.65
C GLN A 520 -11.46 10.06 9.56
N LEU A 521 -11.26 8.80 9.95
CA LEU A 521 -11.30 7.64 9.05
C LEU A 521 -12.66 6.98 9.22
N LEU A 522 -13.48 7.03 8.18
CA LEU A 522 -14.84 6.48 8.17
C LEU A 522 -14.94 5.41 7.09
N THR A 523 -15.68 4.33 7.36
CA THR A 523 -16.04 3.37 6.32
C THR A 523 -17.09 3.97 5.37
N SER A 524 -17.33 3.33 4.22
CA SER A 524 -18.36 3.75 3.26
C SER A 524 -19.74 3.93 3.91
N ASP A 525 -20.12 3.00 4.77
CA ASP A 525 -21.43 3.00 5.45
C ASP A 525 -21.53 4.15 6.45
N GLN A 526 -20.45 4.41 7.20
CA GLN A 526 -20.38 5.52 8.15
C GLN A 526 -20.40 6.88 7.43
N MET A 527 -19.70 7.00 6.30
CA MET A 527 -19.74 8.20 5.47
C MET A 527 -21.14 8.45 4.90
N SER A 528 -21.88 7.39 4.56
CA SER A 528 -23.26 7.50 4.09
C SER A 528 -24.17 8.20 5.11
N ILE A 529 -23.95 8.00 6.42
CA ILE A 529 -24.71 8.69 7.48
C ILE A 529 -24.46 10.20 7.42
N LEU A 530 -23.21 10.64 7.26
CA LEU A 530 -22.87 12.05 7.14
C LEU A 530 -23.42 12.68 5.87
N ARG A 531 -23.37 11.95 4.75
CA ARG A 531 -23.92 12.39 3.47
C ARG A 531 -25.44 12.56 3.56
N GLU A 532 -26.13 11.65 4.23
CA GLU A 532 -27.59 11.74 4.41
C GLU A 532 -27.98 12.95 5.28
N LEU A 533 -27.26 13.19 6.37
CA LEU A 533 -27.40 14.41 7.17
C LEU A 533 -27.17 15.66 6.32
N CYS A 534 -26.11 15.68 5.50
CA CYS A 534 -25.78 16.79 4.63
C CYS A 534 -26.89 17.07 3.61
N ARG A 535 -27.40 16.03 2.92
CA ARG A 535 -28.53 16.16 2.00
C ARG A 535 -29.75 16.74 2.69
N ARG A 536 -30.06 16.27 3.91
CA ARG A 536 -31.16 16.80 4.70
C ARG A 536 -30.97 18.29 5.01
N CYS A 537 -29.77 18.71 5.40
CA CYS A 537 -29.46 20.12 5.63
C CYS A 537 -29.58 20.96 4.35
N ILE A 538 -29.20 20.42 3.19
CA ILE A 538 -29.36 21.09 1.89
C ILE A 538 -30.83 21.30 1.58
N GLU A 539 -31.68 20.29 1.73
CA GLU A 539 -33.12 20.40 1.50
C GLU A 539 -33.78 21.41 2.43
N ILE A 540 -33.42 21.40 3.73
CA ILE A 540 -33.91 22.41 4.68
C ILE A 540 -33.41 23.81 4.27
N ARG A 541 -32.15 23.96 3.86
CA ARG A 541 -31.59 25.25 3.40
C ARG A 541 -32.30 25.78 2.17
N LYS A 542 -32.74 24.93 1.22
CA LYS A 542 -33.50 25.35 0.04
C LYS A 542 -34.83 26.04 0.41
N SER A 543 -35.41 25.70 1.56
CA SER A 543 -36.64 26.36 2.04
C SER A 543 -36.41 27.75 2.66
N MET A 544 -35.16 28.12 2.95
CA MET A 544 -34.79 29.40 3.56
C MET A 544 -34.60 30.49 2.49
N ARG A 545 -35.28 31.64 2.65
CA ARG A 545 -35.27 32.74 1.67
C ARG A 545 -34.59 34.03 2.14
N SER A 546 -34.28 34.16 3.43
CA SER A 546 -33.66 35.37 4.00
C SER A 546 -32.31 35.08 4.64
N LYS A 547 -31.39 36.06 4.56
CA LYS A 547 -30.11 36.04 5.31
C LYS A 547 -30.30 36.13 6.82
N ASP A 548 -31.45 36.63 7.27
CA ASP A 548 -31.77 36.82 8.68
C ASP A 548 -32.41 35.58 9.32
N ASP A 549 -32.53 34.47 8.57
CA ASP A 549 -32.97 33.21 9.14
C ASP A 549 -31.95 32.72 10.19
N GLN A 550 -32.42 32.56 11.42
CA GLN A 550 -31.59 32.19 12.57
C GLN A 550 -30.91 30.82 12.42
N ASN A 551 -31.45 29.94 11.57
CA ASN A 551 -30.98 28.57 11.38
C ASN A 551 -30.10 28.41 10.12
N LEU A 552 -30.05 29.40 9.24
CA LEU A 552 -29.21 29.38 8.04
C LEU A 552 -27.71 29.17 8.34
N PRO A 553 -27.10 29.82 9.35
CA PRO A 553 -25.71 29.56 9.70
C PRO A 553 -25.45 28.11 10.12
N ALA A 554 -26.39 27.47 10.84
CA ALA A 554 -26.25 26.09 11.27
C ALA A 554 -26.26 25.13 10.08
N ALA A 555 -27.20 25.31 9.13
CA ALA A 555 -27.24 24.53 7.90
C ALA A 555 -25.93 24.65 7.10
N ASN A 556 -25.44 25.88 6.92
CA ASN A 556 -24.18 26.13 6.22
C ASN A 556 -22.98 25.51 6.94
N ILE A 557 -22.94 25.52 8.29
CA ILE A 557 -21.90 24.86 9.07
C ILE A 557 -21.89 23.36 8.81
N PHE A 558 -23.04 22.66 8.90
CA PHE A 558 -23.08 21.21 8.75
C PHE A 558 -22.71 20.76 7.34
N ILE A 559 -23.21 21.47 6.33
CA ILE A 559 -22.85 21.22 4.92
C ILE A 559 -21.35 21.44 4.72
N THR A 560 -20.78 22.52 5.27
CA THR A 560 -19.34 22.81 5.15
C THR A 560 -18.49 21.72 5.82
N ILE A 561 -18.89 21.22 7.00
CA ILE A 561 -18.18 20.13 7.68
C ILE A 561 -18.16 18.88 6.78
N VAL A 562 -19.30 18.45 6.25
CA VAL A 562 -19.35 17.22 5.45
C VAL A 562 -18.64 17.37 4.10
N THR A 563 -18.87 18.47 3.39
CA THR A 563 -18.34 18.66 2.03
C THR A 563 -16.84 18.98 2.04
N ARG A 564 -16.39 19.83 2.96
CA ARG A 564 -15.01 20.33 2.97
C ARG A 564 -14.10 19.61 3.96
N TYR A 565 -14.58 19.27 5.16
CA TYR A 565 -13.74 18.58 6.17
C TYR A 565 -13.73 17.06 5.95
N PHE A 566 -14.89 16.45 5.66
CA PHE A 566 -15.00 15.00 5.34
C PHE A 566 -14.91 14.69 3.83
N GLY A 567 -14.57 15.68 3.00
CA GLY A 567 -14.20 15.49 1.61
C GLY A 567 -15.34 15.18 0.63
N GLN A 568 -16.61 15.33 1.02
CA GLN A 568 -17.78 15.04 0.18
C GLN A 568 -18.13 16.22 -0.75
N LYS A 569 -17.18 16.61 -1.60
CA LYS A 569 -17.24 17.84 -2.42
C LYS A 569 -18.37 17.84 -3.47
N ASP A 570 -18.88 16.66 -3.82
CA ASP A 570 -19.99 16.48 -4.76
C ASP A 570 -21.33 17.01 -4.22
N LEU A 571 -21.44 17.23 -2.90
CA LEU A 571 -22.63 17.75 -2.23
C LEU A 571 -22.58 19.27 -1.94
N GLN A 572 -21.57 20.00 -2.45
CA GLN A 572 -21.33 21.42 -2.12
C GLN A 572 -22.37 22.37 -2.74
#